data_AF-A0AAE0KIJ1-F1
#
_entry.id   AF-A0AAE0KIJ1-F1
#
_cell.length_a   1.000
_cell.length_b   1.000
_cell.length_c   1.000
_cell.angle_alpha   90.00
_cell.angle_beta   90.00
_cell.angle_gamma   90.00
#
_symmetry.space_group_name_H-M   'P 1'
#
loop_
_entity.id
_entity.type
_entity.pdbx_description
1 polymer ?
#
loop_
_entity_poly.entity_id
_entity_poly.type
_entity_poly.pdbx_seq_one_letter_code
_entity_poly.pdbx_strand_id
1 'polypeptide(L)'
;MCFKAGTLKLFQELAPSLDQDRQYQNGEHIMCEFAAGTTFCLFLQGTGFRAPGRSIGPLIDALVDHNCDTCGSVPIFFPSRNNDPSSGILTSNAVFDPEGCTSNDQVARIC
;
A
#
# COMPACT_ATOMS: atom_id res chain seq x y z
N MET A 1 2.65 -19.43 -8.04
CA MET A 1 1.68 -19.89 -7.02
C MET A 1 1.43 -18.69 -6.11
N CYS A 2 0.29 -18.02 -6.25
CA CYS A 2 -0.13 -16.90 -5.40
C CYS A 2 -0.96 -17.46 -4.24
N PHE A 3 -0.63 -17.08 -3.01
CA PHE A 3 -1.42 -17.46 -1.84
C PHE A 3 -2.63 -16.53 -1.75
N LYS A 4 -3.84 -17.10 -1.81
CA LYS A 4 -5.15 -16.42 -1.68
C LYS A 4 -5.43 -15.88 -0.27
N ALA A 5 -4.44 -15.29 0.39
CA ALA A 5 -4.59 -14.67 1.70
C ALA A 5 -4.68 -13.13 1.54
N GLY A 6 -5.69 -12.67 0.81
CA GLY A 6 -6.46 -11.43 1.02
C GLY A 6 -5.81 -10.06 1.25
N THR A 7 -4.49 -9.87 1.24
CA THR A 7 -3.89 -8.64 1.79
C THR A 7 -4.29 -7.37 1.03
N LEU A 8 -4.21 -7.41 -0.29
CA LEU A 8 -4.54 -6.25 -1.11
C LEU A 8 -6.04 -5.95 -1.15
N LYS A 9 -6.89 -6.97 -1.00
CA LYS A 9 -8.34 -6.78 -0.91
C LYS A 9 -8.75 -6.14 0.42
N LEU A 10 -8.11 -6.52 1.53
CA LEU A 10 -8.33 -5.88 2.82
C LEU A 10 -7.85 -4.41 2.80
N PHE A 11 -6.74 -4.15 2.12
CA PHE A 11 -6.30 -2.77 1.89
C PHE A 11 -7.31 -1.95 1.09
N GLN A 12 -7.92 -2.55 0.06
CA GLN A 12 -8.99 -1.92 -0.72
C GLN A 12 -10.20 -1.57 0.15
N GLU A 13 -10.61 -2.48 1.04
CA GLU A 13 -11.72 -2.27 1.96
C GLU A 13 -11.43 -1.19 3.02
N LEU A 14 -10.16 -1.05 3.44
CA LEU A 14 -9.71 -0.03 4.40
C LEU A 14 -9.41 1.33 3.77
N ALA A 15 -9.11 1.40 2.48
CA ALA A 15 -8.73 2.64 1.79
C ALA A 15 -9.71 3.81 1.98
N PRO A 16 -11.05 3.61 1.99
CA PRO A 16 -12.01 4.68 2.27
C PRO A 16 -11.91 5.25 3.69
N SER A 17 -11.33 4.50 4.63
CA SER A 17 -11.12 4.92 6.02
C SER A 17 -9.81 5.69 6.23
N LEU A 18 -8.96 5.81 5.20
CA LEU A 18 -7.78 6.66 5.25
C LEU A 18 -8.17 8.13 5.41
N ASP A 19 -7.37 8.85 6.18
CA ASP A 19 -7.43 10.32 6.20
C ASP A 19 -7.05 10.83 4.80
N GLN A 20 -8.05 11.36 4.10
CA GLN A 20 -7.95 11.79 2.71
C GLN A 20 -7.04 13.03 2.54
N ASP A 21 -6.85 13.80 3.62
CA ASP A 21 -6.06 15.02 3.64
C ASP A 21 -4.65 14.81 4.22
N ARG A 22 -4.44 13.72 4.96
CA ARG A 22 -3.11 13.31 5.46
C ARG A 22 -2.12 13.14 4.30
N GLN A 23 -0.92 13.66 4.53
CA GLN A 23 0.19 13.66 3.58
C GLN A 23 1.21 12.58 3.97
N TYR A 24 1.24 11.50 3.20
CA TYR A 24 2.16 10.38 3.40
C TYR A 24 3.49 10.63 2.69
N GLN A 25 4.59 10.27 3.35
CA GLN A 25 5.95 10.48 2.84
C GLN A 25 6.57 9.21 2.25
N ASN A 26 7.68 9.41 1.53
CA ASN A 26 8.55 8.32 1.13
C ASN A 26 9.00 7.49 2.34
N GLY A 27 8.80 6.19 2.28
CA GLY A 27 9.12 5.23 3.34
C GLY A 27 8.07 5.15 4.45
N GLU A 28 7.02 5.97 4.42
CA GLU A 28 5.96 5.92 5.44
C GLU A 28 5.01 4.75 5.17
N HIS A 29 4.83 3.89 6.18
CA HIS A 29 3.83 2.81 6.14
C HIS A 29 2.43 3.39 6.30
N ILE A 30 1.55 3.09 5.35
CA ILE A 30 0.18 3.60 5.29
C ILE A 30 -0.79 2.61 5.93
N MET A 31 -0.64 1.33 5.59
CA MET A 31 -1.40 0.24 6.19
C MET A 31 -0.60 -1.04 6.16
N CYS A 32 -0.79 -1.89 7.17
CA CYS A 32 -0.12 -3.17 7.26
C CYS A 32 -1.09 -4.26 7.70
N GLU A 33 -0.83 -5.50 7.27
CA GLU A 33 -1.55 -6.69 7.66
C GLU A 33 -0.57 -7.84 7.91
N PHE A 34 -0.85 -8.64 8.94
CA PHE A 34 -0.14 -9.88 9.16
C PHE A 34 -0.85 -11.05 8.47
N ALA A 35 -0.21 -11.65 7.48
CA ALA A 35 -0.74 -12.79 6.73
C ALA A 35 0.35 -13.86 6.55
N ALA A 36 -0.03 -15.13 6.66
CA ALA A 36 0.85 -16.28 6.43
C ALA A 36 2.19 -16.25 7.22
N GLY A 37 2.20 -15.66 8.42
CA GLY A 37 3.40 -15.59 9.26
C GLY A 37 4.33 -14.43 8.96
N THR A 38 3.95 -13.48 8.10
CA THR A 38 4.72 -12.28 7.78
C THR A 38 3.82 -11.04 7.74
N THR A 39 4.41 -9.86 7.94
CA THR A 39 3.68 -8.58 7.82
C THR A 39 3.87 -8.04 6.43
N PHE A 40 2.77 -7.77 5.73
CA PHE A 40 2.77 -7.02 4.48
C PHE A 40 2.33 -5.60 4.76
N CYS A 41 3.06 -4.63 4.22
CA CYS A 41 2.72 -3.22 4.35
C CYS A 41 2.61 -2.56 3.00
N LEU A 42 1.70 -1.60 2.91
CA LEU A 42 1.55 -0.65 1.84
C LEU A 42 2.27 0.66 2.21
N PHE A 43 3.19 1.11 1.36
CA PHE A 43 4.02 2.28 1.63
C PHE A 43 4.50 2.95 0.34
N LEU A 44 4.83 4.23 0.43
CA LEU A 44 5.39 4.98 -0.69
C LEU A 44 6.90 4.75 -0.80
N GLN A 45 7.40 4.57 -2.02
CA GLN A 45 8.83 4.45 -2.29
C GLN A 45 9.22 5.32 -3.49
N GLY A 46 10.44 5.87 -3.45
CA GLY A 46 10.96 6.71 -4.53
C GLY A 46 10.18 8.01 -4.76
N THR A 47 9.29 8.41 -3.83
CA THR A 47 8.52 9.64 -3.96
C THR A 47 9.34 10.85 -3.52
N GLY A 48 9.60 11.79 -4.44
CA GLY A 48 10.21 13.09 -4.09
C GLY A 48 9.26 14.07 -3.40
N PHE A 49 7.97 13.71 -3.29
CA PHE A 49 6.90 14.53 -2.74
C PHE A 49 5.98 13.72 -1.83
N ARG A 50 5.13 14.41 -1.06
CA ARG A 50 4.11 13.77 -0.21
C ARG A 50 2.86 13.45 -1.02
N ALA A 51 2.33 12.24 -0.89
CA ALA A 51 1.07 11.86 -1.53
C ALA A 51 -0.10 12.02 -0.54
N PRO A 52 -1.21 12.67 -0.94
CA PRO A 52 -2.39 12.74 -0.09
C PRO A 52 -3.10 11.38 -0.01
N GLY A 53 -3.69 11.04 1.13
CA GLY A 53 -4.45 9.79 1.33
C GLY A 53 -5.48 9.51 0.24
N ARG A 54 -6.14 10.55 -0.29
CA ARG A 54 -7.09 10.44 -1.41
C ARG A 54 -6.54 9.88 -2.72
N SER A 55 -5.23 9.95 -2.92
CA SER A 55 -4.58 9.35 -4.08
C SER A 55 -4.27 7.86 -3.89
N ILE A 56 -4.31 7.35 -2.66
CA ILE A 56 -3.89 5.98 -2.34
C ILE A 56 -4.95 4.95 -2.75
N GLY A 57 -6.23 5.23 -2.53
CA GLY A 57 -7.34 4.33 -2.86
C GLY A 57 -7.33 3.85 -4.32
N PRO A 58 -7.33 4.75 -5.32
CA PRO A 58 -7.27 4.37 -6.73
C PRO A 58 -6.03 3.55 -7.12
N LEU A 59 -4.91 3.72 -6.41
CA LEU A 59 -3.69 2.95 -6.64
C LEU A 59 -3.77 1.55 -6.05
N ILE A 60 -4.47 1.38 -4.92
CA ILE A 60 -4.79 0.07 -4.35
C ILE A 60 -5.73 -0.69 -5.29
N ASP A 61 -6.75 -0.02 -5.83
CA ASP A 61 -7.63 -0.61 -6.84
C ASP A 61 -6.84 -1.12 -8.04
N ALA A 62 -5.88 -0.32 -8.54
CA ALA A 62 -4.99 -0.74 -9.62
C ALA A 62 -4.11 -1.95 -9.23
N LEU A 63 -3.61 -2.02 -7.99
CA LEU A 63 -2.84 -3.18 -7.50
C LEU A 63 -3.70 -4.46 -7.47
N VAL A 64 -4.95 -4.35 -7.03
CA VAL A 64 -5.92 -5.46 -6.99
C VAL A 64 -6.30 -5.90 -8.40
N ASP A 65 -6.62 -4.95 -9.29
CA ASP A 65 -7.00 -5.20 -10.68
C ASP A 65 -5.87 -5.87 -11.49
N HIS A 66 -4.61 -5.65 -11.09
CA HIS A 66 -3.45 -6.33 -11.66
C HIS A 66 -3.24 -7.77 -11.16
N ASN A 67 -4.18 -8.32 -10.37
CA ASN A 67 -4.15 -9.69 -9.85
C ASN A 67 -2.92 -9.98 -8.97
N CYS A 68 -2.31 -8.93 -8.42
CA CYS A 68 -1.35 -9.02 -7.33
C CYS A 68 -2.14 -9.31 -6.06
N ASP A 69 -2.06 -10.53 -5.51
CA ASP A 69 -2.84 -10.90 -4.31
C ASP A 69 -2.18 -10.46 -3.00
N THR A 70 -0.87 -10.13 -3.01
CA THR A 70 -0.09 -9.93 -1.77
C THR A 70 0.98 -8.84 -1.89
N CYS A 71 1.85 -8.92 -2.91
CA CYS A 71 2.89 -7.93 -3.17
C CYS A 71 2.76 -7.33 -4.56
N GLY A 72 3.12 -6.06 -4.71
CA GLY A 72 3.10 -5.36 -5.99
C GLY A 72 3.47 -3.90 -5.82
N SER A 73 3.79 -3.24 -6.93
CA SER A 73 4.07 -1.80 -6.94
C SER A 73 3.35 -1.14 -8.12
N VAL A 74 2.71 0.00 -7.88
CA VAL A 74 2.05 0.81 -8.92
C VAL A 74 2.60 2.25 -8.87
N PRO A 75 2.94 2.87 -10.01
CA PRO A 75 3.32 4.28 -10.04
C PRO A 75 2.19 5.17 -9.52
N ILE A 76 2.51 6.14 -8.67
CA ILE A 76 1.52 7.01 -8.01
C ILE A 76 0.70 7.89 -8.96
N PHE A 77 1.14 8.05 -10.21
CA PHE A 77 0.42 8.81 -11.24
C PHE A 77 -0.34 7.95 -12.25
N PHE A 78 -0.42 6.64 -12.00
CA PHE A 78 -1.18 5.71 -12.83
C PHE A 78 -2.69 6.04 -12.81
N PRO A 79 -3.43 5.91 -13.93
CA PRO A 79 -2.95 5.68 -15.31
C PRO A 79 -2.65 6.99 -16.09
N SER A 80 -2.76 8.15 -15.43
CA SER A 80 -2.85 9.48 -16.06
C SER A 80 -1.54 10.05 -16.61
N ARG A 81 -0.40 9.73 -15.99
CA ARG A 81 0.93 9.99 -16.53
C ARG A 81 1.60 8.64 -16.68
N ASN A 82 2.30 8.50 -17.81
CA ASN A 82 3.18 7.39 -18.19
C ASN A 82 3.70 6.61 -16.98
N ASN A 83 3.80 5.27 -17.07
CA ASN A 83 4.24 4.31 -16.03
C ASN A 83 5.68 4.53 -15.50
N ASP A 84 6.13 5.77 -15.41
CA ASP A 84 7.44 6.20 -14.98
C ASP A 84 7.51 6.15 -13.44
N PRO A 85 8.28 5.21 -12.87
CA PRO A 85 8.45 5.08 -11.44
C PRO A 85 9.32 6.19 -10.84
N SER A 86 9.97 7.04 -11.66
CA SER A 86 10.87 8.11 -11.20
C SER A 86 10.18 9.14 -10.31
N SER A 87 8.87 9.26 -10.45
CA SER A 87 8.05 10.13 -9.61
C SER A 87 7.68 9.52 -8.27
N GLY A 88 7.80 8.20 -8.16
CA GLY A 88 7.48 7.41 -6.98
C GLY A 88 6.41 6.34 -7.25
N ILE A 89 6.44 5.33 -6.40
CA ILE A 89 5.62 4.12 -6.50
C ILE A 89 4.94 3.86 -5.15
N LEU A 90 3.72 3.36 -5.20
CA LEU A 90 3.05 2.75 -4.07
C LEU A 90 3.38 1.26 -4.09
N THR A 91 4.00 0.75 -3.04
CA THR A 91 4.46 -0.64 -2.93
C THR A 91 3.73 -1.35 -1.80
N SER A 92 3.21 -2.54 -2.08
CA SER A 92 2.86 -3.57 -1.10
C SER A 92 3.97 -4.61 -1.06
N ASN A 93 4.63 -4.80 0.10
CA ASN A 93 5.65 -5.84 0.25
C ASN A 93 5.74 -6.35 1.71
N ALA A 94 6.40 -7.50 1.90
CA ALA A 94 6.70 -8.03 3.22
C ALA A 94 7.74 -7.15 3.95
N VAL A 95 7.43 -6.78 5.19
CA VAL A 95 8.25 -5.92 6.06
C VAL A 95 8.48 -6.65 7.38
N PHE A 96 9.75 -6.74 7.80
CA PHE A 96 10.12 -7.41 9.05
C PHE A 96 9.90 -6.52 10.29
N ASP A 97 10.05 -5.20 10.14
CA ASP A 97 9.82 -4.22 11.20
C ASP A 97 8.99 -3.06 10.66
N PRO A 98 7.65 -3.13 10.76
CA PRO A 98 6.77 -2.07 10.31
C PRO A 98 6.78 -0.92 11.32
N GLU A 99 7.88 -0.15 11.37
CA GLU A 99 8.01 1.01 12.25
C GLU A 99 6.79 1.92 12.13
N GLY A 100 6.18 2.28 13.27
CA GLY A 100 4.95 3.09 13.33
C GLY A 100 3.66 2.34 12.99
N CYS A 101 3.74 1.12 12.44
CA CYS A 101 2.59 0.30 12.08
C CYS A 101 2.65 -1.10 12.71
N THR A 102 2.57 -1.16 14.04
CA THR A 102 2.63 -2.39 14.82
C THR A 102 1.49 -3.37 14.50
N SER A 103 1.71 -4.33 13.61
CA SER A 103 0.75 -5.41 13.26
C SER A 103 0.63 -6.49 14.35
N ASN A 104 0.57 -6.10 15.63
CA ASN A 104 0.36 -7.04 16.74
C ASN A 104 -1.03 -7.71 16.71
N ASP A 105 -1.94 -7.17 15.91
CA ASP A 105 -3.22 -7.79 15.59
C ASP A 105 -3.12 -8.43 14.21
N GLN A 106 -3.58 -9.68 14.06
CA GLN A 106 -3.61 -10.42 12.79
C GLN A 106 -4.67 -9.85 11.81
N VAL A 107 -4.75 -8.53 11.72
CA VAL A 107 -5.78 -7.76 11.04
C VAL A 107 -5.11 -6.60 10.31
N ALA A 108 -5.62 -6.25 9.13
CA ALA A 108 -5.17 -5.06 8.42
C ALA A 108 -5.49 -3.79 9.24
N ARG A 109 -4.53 -2.87 9.36
CA ARG A 109 -4.66 -1.60 10.10
C ARG A 109 -4.06 -0.43 9.34
N ILE A 110 -4.68 0.74 9.52
CA ILE A 110 -4.14 2.03 9.05
C ILE A 110 -3.09 2.52 10.05
N CYS A 111 -2.00 3.06 9.51
CA CYS A 111 -0.95 3.79 10.20
C CYS A 111 -0.99 5.27 9.75
#